data_AF-A0A645HWF2-F1
#
_entry.id   AF-A0A645HWF2-F1
#
_cell.length_a   1.000
_cell.length_b   1.000
_cell.length_c   1.000
_cell.angle_alpha   90.00
_cell.angle_beta   90.00
_cell.angle_gamma   90.00
#
_symmetry.space_group_name_H-M   'P 1'
#
loop_
_entity.id
_entity.type
_entity.pdbx_description
1 polymer ?
#
loop_
_entity_poly.entity_id
_entity_poly.type
_entity_poly.pdbx_seq_one_letter_code
_entity_poly.pdbx_strand_id
1 'polypeptide(L)'
;MNPNNDGSIIRLAIPQLTEERRAQLVKATKKKGEDCKVSVRNIRRDVADKIKADEKAKTCSEDEAKKANDDLQKATDKYIKEIDKILDAKEKEIMEV
;
A
#
# COMPACT_ATOMS: atom_id res chain seq x y z
N MET A 1 14.84 18.54 -18.58
CA MET A 1 14.20 17.69 -19.61
C MET A 1 13.96 18.59 -20.81
N ASN A 2 14.59 18.30 -21.95
CA ASN A 2 14.37 19.05 -23.19
C ASN A 2 13.50 18.17 -24.09
N PRO A 3 12.17 18.39 -24.14
CA PRO A 3 11.30 17.66 -25.06
C PRO A 3 11.70 17.98 -26.50
N ASN A 4 11.93 16.95 -27.31
CA ASN A 4 12.18 17.13 -28.74
C ASN A 4 10.83 16.97 -29.46
N ASN A 5 10.39 18.03 -30.14
CA ASN A 5 9.07 18.11 -30.76
C ASN A 5 9.21 18.04 -32.28
N ASP A 6 8.81 16.92 -32.88
CA ASP A 6 8.81 16.70 -34.34
C ASP A 6 7.51 17.16 -35.02
N GLY A 7 6.74 18.04 -34.39
CA GLY A 7 5.50 18.64 -34.93
C GLY A 7 4.24 17.77 -34.80
N SER A 8 4.38 16.44 -34.71
CA SER A 8 3.28 15.50 -34.42
C SER A 8 3.51 14.63 -33.18
N ILE A 9 4.76 14.48 -32.73
CA ILE A 9 5.13 13.65 -31.57
C ILE A 9 6.17 14.39 -30.72
N ILE A 10 5.96 14.43 -29.40
CA ILE A 10 6.92 14.91 -28.43
C ILE A 10 7.70 13.71 -27.88
N ARG A 11 9.00 13.64 -28.17
CA ARG A 11 9.90 12.62 -27.61
C ARG A 11 10.61 13.19 -26.38
N LEU A 12 10.51 12.47 -25.26
CA LEU A 12 11.23 12.76 -24.05
C LEU A 12 12.30 11.69 -23.83
N ALA A 13 13.58 12.08 -23.95
CA ALA A 13 14.68 11.20 -23.54
C ALA A 13 14.78 11.24 -22.01
N ILE A 14 14.43 10.14 -21.35
CA ILE A 14 14.60 9.98 -19.90
C ILE A 14 16.02 9.43 -19.69
N PRO A 15 16.95 10.21 -19.11
CA PRO A 15 18.28 9.70 -18.79
C PRO A 15 18.18 8.60 -17.73
N GLN A 16 19.09 7.63 -17.79
CA GLN A 16 19.17 6.61 -16.75
C GLN A 16 19.45 7.26 -15.39
N LEU A 17 18.75 6.79 -14.36
CA LEU A 17 18.93 7.25 -13.00
C LEU A 17 20.31 6.81 -12.49
N THR A 18 21.04 7.70 -11.83
CA THR A 18 22.25 7.36 -11.09
C THR A 18 21.93 6.41 -9.94
N GLU A 19 22.92 5.62 -9.51
CA GLU A 19 22.77 4.68 -8.39
C GLU A 19 22.33 5.38 -7.09
N GLU A 20 22.87 6.57 -6.83
CA GLU A 20 22.47 7.42 -5.70
C GLU A 20 20.98 7.81 -5.76
N ARG A 21 20.46 8.13 -6.96
CA ARG A 21 19.05 8.48 -7.13
C ARG A 21 18.15 7.25 -6.99
N ARG A 22 18.58 6.08 -7.46
CA ARG A 22 17.87 4.81 -7.24
C ARG A 22 17.78 4.47 -5.75
N ALA A 23 18.87 4.61 -5.00
CA ALA A 23 18.87 4.39 -3.55
C ALA A 23 17.90 5.33 -2.80
N GLN A 24 17.83 6.60 -3.19
CA GLN A 24 16.86 7.56 -2.64
C GLN A 24 15.40 7.14 -2.93
N LEU A 25 15.13 6.65 -4.15
CA LEU A 25 13.80 6.18 -4.55
C LEU A 25 13.38 4.91 -3.80
N VAL A 26 14.31 3.97 -3.58
CA VAL A 26 14.06 2.78 -2.75
C VAL A 26 13.69 3.20 -1.33
N LYS A 27 14.45 4.11 -0.71
CA LYS A 27 14.16 4.61 0.63
C LYS A 27 12.79 5.29 0.73
N ALA A 28 12.43 6.09 -0.27
CA ALA A 28 11.12 6.73 -0.34
C ALA A 28 9.98 5.71 -0.49
N THR A 29 10.21 4.66 -1.30
CA THR A 29 9.25 3.57 -1.53
C THR A 29 9.00 2.77 -0.25
N LYS A 30 10.06 2.41 0.48
CA LYS A 30 9.97 1.77 1.80
C LYS A 30 9.15 2.59 2.79
N LYS A 31 9.42 3.90 2.87
CA LYS A 31 8.67 4.80 3.75
C LYS A 31 7.17 4.79 3.41
N LYS A 32 6.82 4.94 2.13
CA LYS A 32 5.41 4.85 1.69
C LYS A 32 4.78 3.50 2.02
N GLY A 33 5.54 2.42 1.89
CA GLY A 33 5.12 1.07 2.26
C GLY A 33 4.72 0.95 3.73
N GLU A 34 5.58 1.43 4.61
CA GLU A 34 5.32 1.43 6.06
C GLU A 34 4.15 2.34 6.43
N ASP A 35 4.05 3.54 5.86
CA ASP A 35 2.91 4.44 6.07
C ASP A 35 1.58 3.77 5.65
N CYS A 36 1.59 3.04 4.53
CA CYS A 36 0.43 2.31 4.04
C CYS A 36 0.02 1.17 5.00
N LYS A 37 1.00 0.38 5.48
CA LYS A 37 0.75 -0.67 6.48
C LYS A 37 0.20 -0.11 7.79
N VAL A 38 0.71 1.04 8.24
CA VAL A 38 0.20 1.73 9.44
C VAL A 38 -1.25 2.15 9.23
N SER A 39 -1.60 2.71 8.07
CA SER A 39 -2.98 3.07 7.74
C SER A 39 -3.92 1.85 7.78
N VAL A 40 -3.52 0.72 7.18
CA VAL A 40 -4.30 -0.53 7.22
C VAL A 40 -4.52 -1.01 8.66
N ARG A 41 -3.48 -0.96 9.51
CA ARG A 41 -3.61 -1.35 10.93
C ARG A 41 -4.53 -0.41 11.73
N ASN A 42 -4.51 0.88 11.42
CA ASN A 42 -5.41 1.85 12.06
C ASN A 42 -6.86 1.58 11.66
N ILE A 43 -7.14 1.38 10.37
CA ILE A 43 -8.48 1.01 9.89
C ILE A 43 -8.96 -0.28 10.57
N ARG A 44 -8.09 -1.28 10.72
CA ARG A 44 -8.43 -2.52 11.44
C ARG A 44 -8.85 -2.24 12.88
N ARG A 45 -8.14 -1.37 13.60
CA ARG A 45 -8.51 -0.98 14.98
C ARG A 45 -9.87 -0.30 15.00
N ASP A 46 -10.09 0.69 14.11
CA ASP A 46 -11.34 1.44 14.05
C ASP A 46 -12.54 0.52 13.78
N VAL A 47 -12.39 -0.45 12.88
CA VAL A 47 -13.45 -1.43 12.58
C VAL A 47 -13.64 -2.41 13.75
N ALA A 48 -12.57 -2.88 14.39
CA ALA A 48 -12.69 -3.76 15.56
C ALA A 48 -13.40 -3.07 16.74
N ASP A 49 -13.14 -1.78 16.96
CA ASP A 49 -13.83 -1.01 17.99
C ASP A 49 -15.30 -0.77 17.65
N LYS A 50 -15.64 -0.60 16.35
CA LYS A 50 -17.03 -0.57 15.89
C LYS A 50 -17.76 -1.89 16.14
N ILE A 51 -17.14 -3.03 15.80
CA ILE A 51 -17.74 -4.35 16.05
C ILE A 51 -18.06 -4.54 17.53
N LYS A 52 -17.15 -4.15 18.44
CA LYS A 52 -17.39 -4.19 19.88
C LYS A 52 -18.49 -3.23 20.34
N ALA A 53 -18.61 -2.07 19.70
CA ALA A 53 -19.69 -1.12 20.00
C ALA A 53 -21.04 -1.69 19.56
N ASP A 54 -21.10 -2.33 18.40
CA ASP A 54 -22.31 -2.98 17.86
C ASP A 54 -22.75 -4.19 18.71
N GLU A 55 -21.80 -5.01 19.20
CA GLU A 55 -22.09 -6.06 20.18
C GLU A 55 -22.74 -5.50 21.45
N LYS A 56 -22.20 -4.39 22.00
CA LYS A 56 -22.76 -3.73 23.18
C LYS A 56 -24.13 -3.11 22.91
N ALA A 57 -24.33 -2.57 21.71
CA ALA A 57 -25.60 -2.02 21.27
C ALA A 57 -26.64 -3.11 20.94
N LYS A 58 -26.25 -4.40 20.99
CA LYS A 58 -27.06 -5.56 20.57
C LYS A 58 -27.55 -5.44 19.12
N THR A 59 -26.84 -4.70 18.28
CA THR A 59 -27.13 -4.56 16.85
C THR A 59 -26.56 -5.73 16.04
N CYS A 60 -25.58 -6.46 16.59
CA CYS A 60 -25.03 -7.70 16.05
C CYS A 60 -24.99 -8.80 17.12
N SER A 61 -25.15 -10.06 16.69
CA SER A 61 -24.96 -11.24 17.54
C SER A 61 -23.48 -11.58 17.77
N GLU A 62 -23.15 -12.35 18.81
CA GLU A 62 -21.77 -12.83 19.08
C GLU A 62 -21.19 -13.64 17.91
N ASP A 63 -22.03 -14.40 17.21
CA ASP A 63 -21.61 -15.19 16.04
C ASP A 63 -21.27 -14.28 14.85
N GLU A 64 -22.04 -13.22 14.62
CA GLU A 64 -21.77 -12.23 13.57
C GLU A 64 -20.51 -11.42 13.88
N ALA A 65 -20.32 -11.02 15.13
CA ALA A 65 -19.14 -10.28 15.54
C ALA A 65 -17.85 -11.12 15.44
N LYS A 66 -17.91 -12.42 15.77
CA LYS A 66 -16.80 -13.35 15.51
C LYS A 66 -16.48 -13.46 14.03
N LYS A 67 -17.49 -13.69 13.18
CA LYS A 67 -17.29 -13.75 11.72
C LYS A 67 -16.70 -12.44 11.17
N ALA A 68 -17.23 -11.30 11.61
CA ALA A 68 -16.74 -9.99 11.19
C ALA A 68 -15.27 -9.76 11.59
N ASN A 69 -14.86 -10.20 12.79
CA ASN A 69 -13.46 -10.13 13.21
C ASN A 69 -12.55 -11.06 12.39
N ASP A 70 -12.99 -12.27 12.09
CA ASP A 70 -12.23 -13.21 11.26
C ASP A 70 -12.05 -12.68 9.83
N ASP A 71 -13.12 -12.13 9.25
CA ASP A 71 -13.09 -11.55 7.91
C ASP A 71 -12.25 -10.27 7.87
N LEU A 72 -12.34 -9.44 8.90
CA LEU A 72 -11.48 -8.26 9.09
C LEU A 72 -9.99 -8.66 9.14
N GLN A 73 -9.66 -9.71 9.88
CA GLN A 73 -8.29 -10.21 9.99
C GLN A 73 -7.80 -10.76 8.64
N LYS A 74 -8.60 -11.59 7.96
CA LYS A 74 -8.27 -12.10 6.61
C LYS A 74 -8.07 -10.97 5.61
N ALA A 75 -8.94 -9.96 5.59
CA ALA A 75 -8.83 -8.82 4.71
C ALA A 75 -7.55 -8.01 5.00
N THR A 76 -7.27 -7.77 6.27
CA THR A 76 -6.04 -7.06 6.70
C THR A 76 -4.80 -7.82 6.24
N ASP A 77 -4.73 -9.12 6.48
CA ASP A 77 -3.59 -9.95 6.10
C ASP A 77 -3.40 -10.03 4.58
N LYS A 78 -4.51 -10.05 3.82
CA LYS A 78 -4.49 -9.99 2.35
C LYS A 78 -3.85 -8.69 1.88
N TYR A 79 -4.32 -7.54 2.37
CA TYR A 79 -3.81 -6.24 1.91
C TYR A 79 -2.37 -5.98 2.37
N ILE A 80 -1.97 -6.45 3.56
CA ILE A 80 -0.57 -6.38 3.99
C ILE A 80 0.33 -7.16 3.01
N LYS A 81 -0.06 -8.39 2.64
CA LYS A 81 0.69 -9.18 1.65
C LYS A 81 0.72 -8.53 0.27
N GLU A 82 -0.36 -7.89 -0.16
CA GLU A 82 -0.37 -7.16 -1.44
C GLU A 82 0.55 -5.95 -1.41
N ILE A 83 0.56 -5.18 -0.31
CA ILE A 83 1.49 -4.05 -0.12
C ILE A 83 2.94 -4.54 -0.19
N ASP A 84 3.28 -5.62 0.51
CA ASP A 84 4.64 -6.20 0.48
C ASP A 84 5.05 -6.63 -0.93
N LYS A 85 4.15 -7.30 -1.67
CA LYS A 85 4.41 -7.68 -3.06
C LYS A 85 4.66 -6.48 -3.97
N ILE A 86 3.87 -5.41 -3.83
CA ILE A 86 4.03 -4.20 -4.64
C ILE A 86 5.34 -3.50 -4.30
N LEU A 87 5.72 -3.43 -3.02
CA LEU A 87 6.99 -2.85 -2.59
C LEU A 87 8.17 -3.63 -3.15
N ASP A 88 8.16 -4.96 -3.02
CA ASP A 88 9.23 -5.82 -3.56
C ASP A 88 9.35 -5.69 -5.09
N ALA A 89 8.22 -5.66 -5.80
CA ALA A 89 8.20 -5.46 -7.24
C ALA A 89 8.77 -4.09 -7.63
N LYS A 90 8.38 -3.02 -6.91
CA LYS A 90 8.86 -1.68 -7.19
C LYS A 90 10.34 -1.50 -6.84
N GLU A 91 10.81 -2.12 -5.77
CA GLU A 91 12.23 -2.13 -5.41
C GLU A 91 13.07 -2.82 -6.48
N LYS A 92 12.60 -3.98 -6.99
CA LYS A 92 13.26 -4.67 -8.10
C LYS A 92 13.27 -3.79 -9.36
N GLU A 93 12.15 -3.21 -9.75
CA GLU A 93 12.05 -2.33 -10.93
C GLU A 93 12.97 -1.10 -10.81
N ILE A 94 13.14 -0.54 -9.60
CA ILE A 94 14.04 0.59 -9.37
C ILE A 94 15.52 0.17 -9.46
N MET A 95 15.84 -1.10 -9.19
CA MET A 95 17.21 -1.62 -9.18
C MET A 95 17.59 -2.34 -10.48
N GLU A 96 16.63 -2.90 -11.21
CA GLU A 96 16.82 -3.45 -12.55
C GLU A 96 17.12 -2.33 -13.56
N VAL A 97 18.03 -2.62 -14.49
CA VAL A 97 18.44 -1.77 -15.62
C VAL A 97 18.02 -2.46 -16.90
#